data_AF-A0A7X6HA81-F1
#
_entry.id   AF-A0A7X6HA81-F1
#
_cell.length_a   1.000
_cell.length_b   1.000
_cell.length_c   1.000
_cell.angle_alpha   90.00
_cell.angle_beta   90.00
_cell.angle_gamma   90.00
#
_symmetry.space_group_name_H-M   'P 1'
#
loop_
_entity.id
_entity.type
_entity.pdbx_description
1 polymer ?
#
loop_
_entity_poly.entity_id
_entity_poly.type
_entity_poly.pdbx_seq_one_letter_code
_entity_poly.pdbx_strand_id
1 'polypeptide(L)' 'MPRTTPRTHAGEGRVAGNVIVFAIVMVLFLGSILSFGLEPQIGAIPAFALGLILFALAFFIPKQILGRSDSHETK' A
#
# COMPACT_ATOMS: atom_id res chain seq x y z
N MET A 1 -18.64 11.72 -35.35
CA MET A 1 -18.09 11.94 -34.00
C MET A 1 -16.97 10.94 -33.75
N PRO A 2 -15.68 11.34 -33.69
CA PRO A 2 -14.63 10.40 -33.31
C PRO A 2 -14.73 10.09 -31.81
N ARG A 3 -14.95 8.82 -31.46
CA ARG A 3 -14.79 8.33 -30.08
C ARG A 3 -13.29 8.27 -29.79
N THR A 4 -12.74 9.32 -29.17
CA THR A 4 -11.41 9.24 -28.58
C THR A 4 -11.52 8.35 -27.35
N THR A 5 -11.17 7.08 -27.50
CA THR A 5 -10.92 6.17 -26.39
C THR A 5 -9.99 6.87 -25.40
N PRO A 6 -10.37 7.03 -24.12
CA PRO A 6 -9.44 7.59 -23.14
C PRO A 6 -8.22 6.68 -23.13
N ARG A 7 -7.08 7.21 -23.56
CA ARG A 7 -5.80 6.52 -23.37
C ARG A 7 -5.58 6.48 -21.87
N THR A 8 -5.93 5.35 -21.29
CA THR A 8 -5.49 4.98 -19.96
C THR A 8 -3.97 4.87 -20.02
N HIS A 9 -3.29 5.99 -19.78
CA HIS A 9 -1.87 6.02 -19.43
C HIS A 9 -1.73 5.47 -18.00
N ALA A 10 -2.17 4.22 -17.77
CA ALA A 10 -1.99 3.52 -16.52
C ALA A 10 -0.54 3.06 -16.44
N GLY A 11 0.37 3.97 -16.12
CA GLY A 11 1.72 3.61 -15.64
C GLY A 11 2.90 4.24 -16.36
N GLU A 12 2.72 4.92 -17.48
CA GLU A 12 3.80 5.71 -18.10
C GLU A 12 4.13 6.91 -17.21
N GLY A 13 5.27 6.83 -16.50
CA GLY A 13 5.78 7.88 -15.60
C GLY A 13 5.65 7.61 -14.10
N ARG A 14 4.95 6.54 -13.68
CA ARG A 14 4.71 6.24 -12.25
C ARG A 14 5.39 4.95 -11.75
N VAL A 15 6.23 4.32 -12.55
CA VAL A 15 6.93 3.06 -12.18
C VAL A 15 7.70 3.21 -10.88
N ALA A 16 8.46 4.29 -10.70
CA ALA A 16 9.20 4.55 -9.46
C ALA A 16 8.25 4.69 -8.25
N GLY A 17 7.13 5.41 -8.41
CA GLY A 17 6.11 5.55 -7.36
C GLY A 17 5.47 4.21 -7.00
N ASN A 18 5.15 3.39 -8.00
CA ASN A 18 4.59 2.06 -7.78
C ASN A 18 5.59 1.12 -7.08
N VAL A 19 6.87 1.18 -7.43
CA VAL A 19 7.93 0.38 -6.77
C VAL A 19 8.11 0.81 -5.31
N ILE A 20 8.06 2.10 -5.01
CA ILE A 20 8.12 2.61 -3.62
C ILE A 20 6.91 2.13 -2.83
N VAL A 21 5.71 2.26 -3.37
CA VAL A 21 4.48 1.79 -2.72
C VAL A 21 4.53 0.28 -2.50
N PHE A 22 5.01 -0.48 -3.49
CA PHE A 22 5.21 -1.92 -3.37
C PHE A 22 6.17 -2.27 -2.23
N ALA A 23 7.33 -1.61 -2.16
CA ALA A 23 8.31 -1.85 -1.10
C ALA A 23 7.73 -1.56 0.29
N ILE A 24 6.95 -0.49 0.45
CA ILE A 24 6.29 -0.13 1.71
C ILE A 24 5.28 -1.22 2.12
N VAL A 25 4.42 -1.65 1.20
CA VAL A 25 3.43 -2.72 1.46
C VAL A 25 4.13 -4.02 1.81
N MET A 26 5.23 -4.34 1.12
CA MET A 26 6.02 -5.54 1.38
C MET A 26 6.59 -5.54 2.80
N VAL A 27 7.21 -4.44 3.24
CA VAL A 27 7.75 -4.33 4.61
C VAL A 27 6.64 -4.44 5.66
N LEU A 28 5.49 -3.81 5.45
CA LEU A 28 4.34 -3.90 6.37
C LEU A 28 3.77 -5.31 6.44
N PHE A 29 3.69 -5.99 5.30
CA PHE A 29 3.25 -7.38 5.23
C PHE A 29 4.21 -8.32 5.97
N LEU A 30 5.52 -8.19 5.73
CA LEU A 30 6.53 -8.96 6.46
C LEU A 30 6.49 -8.66 7.96
N GLY A 31 6.32 -7.40 8.35
CA GLY A 31 6.15 -7.02 9.75
C GLY A 31 4.91 -7.66 10.39
N SER A 32 3.81 -7.81 9.64
CA SER A 32 2.61 -8.51 10.11
C SER A 32 2.88 -10.00 10.37
N ILE A 33 3.63 -10.66 9.47
CA ILE A 33 4.04 -12.06 9.66
C ILE A 33 4.93 -12.21 10.89
N LEU A 34 5.93 -11.34 11.04
CA LEU A 34 6.86 -11.37 12.18
C LEU A 34 6.15 -11.06 13.51
N SER A 35 5.08 -10.27 13.48
CA SER A 35 4.22 -9.99 14.64
C SER A 35 3.62 -11.25 15.25
N PHE A 36 3.23 -12.24 14.43
CA PHE A 36 2.73 -13.53 14.95
C PHE A 36 3.82 -14.33 15.67
N GLY A 37 5.09 -14.13 15.29
CA GLY A 37 6.23 -14.72 16.00
C GLY A 37 6.52 -14.09 17.36
N LEU A 38 5.94 -12.92 17.67
CA LEU A 38 6.06 -12.26 18.98
C LEU A 38 5.07 -12.80 20.01
N GLU A 39 4.16 -13.69 19.60
CA GLU A 39 3.18 -14.34 20.48
C GLU A 39 3.79 -14.90 21.79
N PRO A 40 4.98 -15.52 21.81
CA PRO A 40 5.58 -16.01 23.06
C PRO A 40 6.01 -14.91 24.04
N GLN A 41 6.22 -13.67 23.57
CA GLN A 41 6.70 -12.56 24.41
C GLN A 41 5.57 -11.63 24.87
N ILE A 42 4.62 -11.34 23.98
CA ILE A 42 3.54 -10.40 24.27
C ILE A 42 2.19 -11.10 24.50
N GLY A 43 2.05 -12.37 24.12
CA GLY A 43 0.81 -13.13 24.16
C GLY A 43 0.03 -13.06 22.85
N ALA A 44 -0.87 -14.04 22.65
CA ALA A 44 -1.58 -14.23 21.39
C ALA A 44 -2.47 -13.04 20.98
N ILE A 45 -3.20 -12.44 21.92
CA ILE A 45 -4.12 -11.33 21.65
C ILE A 45 -3.37 -10.07 21.16
N PRO A 46 -2.35 -9.56 21.86
CA PRO A 46 -1.63 -8.37 21.40
C PRO A 46 -0.78 -8.63 20.14
N ALA A 47 -0.22 -9.84 19.96
CA ALA A 47 0.45 -10.21 18.71
C ALA A 47 -0.51 -10.16 17.51
N PHE A 48 -1.71 -10.70 17.68
CA PHE A 48 -2.76 -10.65 16.67
C PHE A 48 -3.23 -9.22 16.38
N ALA A 49 -3.44 -8.40 17.42
CA ALA A 49 -3.83 -7.00 17.26
C ALA A 49 -2.75 -6.19 16.52
N LEU A 50 -1.47 -6.40 16.84
CA LEU A 50 -0.37 -5.74 16.15
C LEU A 50 -0.27 -6.17 14.68
N GLY A 51 -0.44 -7.47 14.40
CA GLY A 51 -0.50 -8.00 13.05
C GLY A 51 -1.64 -7.39 12.21
N LEU A 52 -2.84 -7.24 12.79
CA LEU A 52 -3.98 -6.60 12.15
C LEU A 52 -3.77 -5.11 11.88
N ILE A 53 -3.15 -4.38 12.81
CA ILE A 53 -2.85 -2.94 12.63
C ILE A 53 -1.85 -2.76 11.48
N LEU A 54 -0.77 -3.55 11.46
CA LEU A 54 0.22 -3.51 10.37
C LEU A 54 -0.42 -3.86 9.03
N PHE A 55 -1.29 -4.87 9.01
CA PHE A 55 -2.02 -5.25 7.81
C PHE A 55 -2.96 -4.13 7.34
N ALA A 56 -3.75 -3.52 8.23
CA ALA A 56 -4.62 -2.41 7.89
C ALA A 56 -3.84 -1.20 7.34
N LEU A 57 -2.68 -0.88 7.93
CA LEU A 57 -1.78 0.16 7.42
C LEU A 57 -1.25 -0.16 6.02
N ALA A 58 -0.98 -1.44 5.73
CA ALA A 58 -0.54 -1.88 4.41
C ALA A 58 -1.58 -1.58 3.31
N PHE A 59 -2.88 -1.55 3.61
CA PHE A 59 -3.91 -1.14 2.65
C PHE A 59 -4.21 0.36 2.67
N PHE A 60 -4.04 1.00 3.83
CA PHE A 60 -4.34 2.43 3.97
C PHE A 60 -3.29 3.31 3.26
N ILE A 61 -2.01 2.97 3.40
CA ILE A 61 -0.91 3.76 2.85
C ILE A 61 -0.94 3.83 1.31
N PRO A 62 -1.10 2.73 0.57
CA PRO A 62 -1.26 2.78 -0.89
C PRO A 62 -2.48 3.58 -1.32
N LYS A 63 -3.62 3.49 -0.61
CA LYS A 63 -4.81 4.30 -0.95
C LYS A 63 -4.53 5.80 -0.86
N GLN A 64 -3.80 6.24 0.16
CA GLN A 64 -3.46 7.65 0.34
C GLN A 64 -2.45 8.13 -0.72
N ILE A 65 -1.44 7.32 -1.05
CA ILE A 65 -0.39 7.69 -2.00
C ILE A 65 -0.92 7.63 -3.44
N LEU A 66 -1.63 6.56 -3.80
CA LEU A 66 -2.15 6.34 -5.13
C LEU A 66 -3.36 7.25 -5.43
N GLY A 67 -4.18 7.58 -4.42
CA GLY A 67 -5.29 8.52 -4.58
C GLY A 67 -4.86 9.99 -4.72
N ARG A 68 -3.66 10.36 -4.25
CA ARG A 68 -3.10 11.71 -4.40
C ARG A 68 -2.45 11.98 -5.76
N SER A 69 -2.08 10.94 -6.52
CA SER A 69 -1.40 11.13 -7.80
C SER A 69 -2.26 11.80 -8.87
N ASP A 70 -3.58 11.67 -8.76
CA ASP A 70 -4.53 12.23 -9.73
C ASP A 70 -4.78 13.73 -9.51
N SER A 71 -4.16 14.34 -8.49
CA SER A 71 -4.30 15.75 -8.14
C SER A 71 -3.35 16.69 -8.89
N HIS A 72 -2.48 16.16 -9.77
CA HIS A 72 -1.50 16.94 -10.51
C HIS A 72 -1.66 16.80 -12.04
N GLU A 73 -2.90 16.88 -12.55
CA GLU A 73 -3.14 17.27 -13.94
C GLU A 73 -3.27 18.81 -13.99
N THR A 74 -2.08 19.43 -14.11
CA THR A 74 -1.71 20.72 -14.72
C THR A 74 -2.76 21.84 -14.93
N LYS A 75 -2.39 23.04 -14.44
CA LYS A 75 -2.68 24.33 -15.09
C LYS A 75 -2.10 24.38 -16.50
#